data_AF-A0A0F8QX56-F1
#
_entry.id   AF-A0A0F8QX56-F1
#
_cell.length_a   1.000
_cell.length_b   1.000
_cell.length_c   1.000
_cell.angle_alpha   90.00
_cell.angle_beta   90.00
_cell.angle_gamma   90.00
#
_symmetry.space_group_name_H-M   'P 1'
#
loop_
_entity.id
_entity.type
_entity.pdbx_description
1 polymer ?
#
loop_
_entity_poly.entity_id
_entity_poly.type
_entity_poly.pdbx_seq_one_letter_code
_entity_poly.pdbx_strand_id
1 'polypeptide(L)'
;MVEKEIDSLCSQYGLKPTSLSDLMLKVNSPDPGLEYGFTGEENSLYLPIYEELKAVSSLSGTGNDFQAYIQLVLNPEKASSEYLADFFNNPLGLKIRKAWETRGFILRPETREPEEPAMALSEVSALHEAAGDAYLSGESGFSGIITSLAANEITFKGKVSVENMCTETGENTSLLSGTAVPLLPGISSFPNVDLDSLTHSKLYLPDLQVQLEVLKIKALTKELISQLSVFECRLSTYPKSITHIRKKLELIREAVKLANDSDYILELIRRGESKKLEFKSTLRMNLLSGKPDWNIEHAVLKTIVAYLNTDGGILLVGVSNSGEVLGIKNDGFPNEDKFLLHFKQLIKQHIGLNYAPMIEYALVPVSGKNILEIDCRKSDKAVFLNPDKNDEEFYIRIGPSSERLTGSKLIEYVNRQYNGKQG
;
A
#
# COMPACT_ATOMS: atom_id res chain seq x y z
N MET A 1 -6.04 22.40 5.41
CA MET A 1 -4.77 21.73 5.04
C MET A 1 -5.05 20.49 4.20
N VAL A 2 -5.91 19.58 4.67
CA VAL A 2 -6.31 18.34 3.97
C VAL A 2 -6.94 18.58 2.59
N GLU A 3 -7.84 19.55 2.43
CA GLU A 3 -8.47 19.83 1.12
C GLU A 3 -7.48 20.29 0.05
N LYS A 4 -6.50 21.13 0.39
CA LYS A 4 -5.46 21.55 -0.55
C LYS A 4 -4.57 20.39 -1.00
N GLU A 5 -4.34 19.42 -0.12
CA GLU A 5 -3.57 18.21 -0.42
C GLU A 5 -4.37 17.27 -1.34
N ILE A 6 -5.67 17.09 -1.07
CA ILE A 6 -6.60 16.35 -1.93
C ILE A 6 -6.69 17.01 -3.32
N ASP A 7 -6.88 18.34 -3.38
CA ASP A 7 -6.98 19.10 -4.64
C ASP A 7 -5.70 18.97 -5.49
N SER A 8 -4.52 19.01 -4.85
CA SER A 8 -3.23 18.85 -5.51
C SER A 8 -3.06 17.43 -6.09
N LEU A 9 -3.37 16.40 -5.30
CA LEU A 9 -3.29 15.01 -5.73
C LEU A 9 -4.27 14.74 -6.87
N CYS A 10 -5.52 15.15 -6.73
CA CYS A 10 -6.55 14.88 -7.73
C CYS A 10 -6.30 15.61 -9.06
N SER A 11 -5.74 16.83 -9.02
CA SER A 11 -5.29 17.54 -10.22
C SER A 11 -4.16 16.78 -10.95
N GLN A 12 -3.25 16.17 -10.21
CA GLN A 12 -2.16 15.35 -10.77
C GLN A 12 -2.68 14.07 -11.44
N TYR A 13 -3.78 13.49 -10.94
CA TYR A 13 -4.45 12.33 -11.55
C TYR A 13 -5.44 12.71 -12.67
N GLY A 14 -5.58 13.99 -13.01
CA GLY A 14 -6.50 14.46 -14.06
C GLY A 14 -7.98 14.32 -13.72
N LEU A 15 -8.31 14.17 -12.43
CA LEU A 15 -9.69 14.03 -11.96
C LEU A 15 -10.34 15.41 -11.84
N LYS A 16 -11.56 15.55 -12.34
CA LYS A 16 -12.31 16.81 -12.26
C LYS A 16 -13.10 16.86 -10.94
N PRO A 17 -13.08 18.00 -10.22
CA PRO A 17 -13.94 18.18 -9.06
C PRO A 17 -15.39 18.13 -9.51
N THR A 18 -16.19 17.27 -8.88
CA THR A 18 -17.62 17.14 -9.11
C THR A 18 -18.34 17.34 -7.78
N SER A 19 -19.37 18.17 -7.77
CA SER A 19 -20.18 18.37 -6.57
C SER A 19 -21.01 17.12 -6.29
N LEU A 20 -21.16 16.73 -5.03
CA LEU A 20 -22.01 15.58 -4.71
C LEU A 20 -23.46 15.81 -5.20
N SER A 21 -23.97 17.04 -5.12
CA SER A 21 -25.25 17.43 -5.72
C SER A 21 -25.40 17.03 -7.19
N ASP A 22 -24.32 17.10 -7.97
CA ASP A 22 -24.37 16.84 -9.40
C ASP A 22 -24.45 15.34 -9.72
N LEU A 23 -24.08 14.50 -8.76
CA LEU A 23 -24.06 13.04 -8.85
C LEU A 23 -25.37 12.41 -8.37
N MET A 24 -26.24 13.20 -7.73
CA MET A 24 -27.39 12.73 -6.98
C MET A 24 -28.71 13.21 -7.57
N LEU A 25 -29.75 12.38 -7.43
CA LEU A 25 -31.13 12.71 -7.78
C LEU A 25 -31.94 13.10 -6.55
N LYS A 26 -31.77 12.39 -5.43
CA LYS A 26 -32.44 12.67 -4.15
C LYS A 26 -31.65 12.14 -2.95
N VAL A 27 -31.91 12.73 -1.78
CA VAL A 27 -31.42 12.29 -0.47
C VAL A 27 -32.63 11.93 0.39
N ASN A 28 -32.62 10.77 1.02
CA ASN A 28 -33.67 10.36 1.97
C ASN A 28 -33.07 10.08 3.36
N SER A 29 -33.81 10.50 4.39
CA SER A 29 -33.58 10.12 5.79
C SER A 29 -34.30 8.81 6.12
N PRO A 30 -33.84 8.06 7.14
CA PRO A 30 -34.46 6.79 7.51
C PRO A 30 -35.88 7.00 8.08
N ASP A 31 -36.82 6.18 7.63
CA ASP A 31 -38.20 6.08 8.11
C ASP A 31 -38.34 4.87 9.05
N PRO A 32 -38.57 5.07 10.36
CA PRO A 32 -38.76 3.99 11.32
C PRO A 32 -39.93 3.04 11.02
N GLY A 33 -40.87 3.44 10.15
CA GLY A 33 -42.00 2.60 9.72
C GLY A 33 -41.64 1.52 8.69
N LEU A 34 -40.42 1.54 8.15
CA LEU A 34 -39.95 0.59 7.13
C LEU A 34 -38.99 -0.44 7.73
N GLU A 35 -39.07 -1.70 7.29
CA GLU A 35 -38.25 -2.83 7.80
C GLU A 35 -36.74 -2.54 7.80
N TYR A 36 -36.26 -1.79 6.81
CA TYR A 36 -34.85 -1.40 6.67
C TYR A 36 -34.65 0.13 6.68
N GLY A 37 -35.63 0.89 7.16
CA GLY A 37 -35.56 2.35 7.20
C GLY A 37 -35.70 3.08 5.87
N PHE A 38 -35.66 2.39 4.72
CA PHE A 38 -35.68 3.03 3.41
C PHE A 38 -36.53 2.26 2.40
N THR A 39 -37.05 2.96 1.40
CA THR A 39 -37.62 2.36 0.20
C THR A 39 -36.50 1.92 -0.74
N GLY A 40 -36.57 0.68 -1.23
CA GLY A 40 -35.61 0.17 -2.21
C GLY A 40 -35.67 0.98 -3.51
N GLU A 41 -34.55 1.62 -3.86
CA GLU A 41 -34.38 2.42 -5.06
C GLU A 41 -33.12 1.94 -5.79
N GLU A 42 -33.16 1.88 -7.11
CA GLU A 42 -32.00 1.49 -7.90
C GLU A 42 -30.86 2.52 -7.77
N ASN A 43 -29.63 2.03 -7.88
CA ASN A 43 -28.42 2.85 -7.79
C ASN A 43 -28.35 3.72 -6.51
N SER A 44 -28.77 3.16 -5.38
CA SER A 44 -28.75 3.82 -4.08
C SER A 44 -27.45 3.55 -3.32
N LEU A 45 -26.84 4.60 -2.81
CA LEU A 45 -25.74 4.54 -1.84
C LEU A 45 -26.27 4.84 -0.44
N TYR A 46 -26.05 3.94 0.50
CA TYR A 46 -26.35 4.17 1.90
C TYR A 46 -25.06 4.60 2.60
N LEU A 47 -25.01 5.88 2.95
CA LEU A 47 -23.84 6.49 3.57
C LEU A 47 -24.08 6.60 5.08
N PRO A 48 -23.19 6.02 5.93
CA PRO A 48 -23.36 6.11 7.36
C PRO A 48 -22.90 7.45 7.91
N ILE A 49 -23.59 7.89 8.95
CA ILE A 49 -23.26 9.10 9.71
C ILE A 49 -22.24 8.85 10.83
N TYR A 50 -21.78 7.61 11.05
CA TYR A 50 -20.70 7.29 11.99
C TYR A 50 -19.49 6.69 11.26
N GLU A 51 -18.28 7.06 11.67
CA GLU A 51 -17.01 6.63 11.03
C GLU A 51 -16.82 5.11 11.04
N GLU A 52 -17.22 4.43 12.12
CA GLU A 52 -17.12 2.98 12.35
C GLU A 52 -17.86 2.15 11.29
N LEU A 53 -18.93 2.71 10.72
CA LEU A 53 -19.82 2.03 9.80
C LEU A 53 -19.34 2.17 8.34
N LYS A 54 -19.60 1.13 7.56
CA LYS A 54 -19.26 1.06 6.14
C LYS A 54 -20.39 1.61 5.28
N ALA A 55 -20.03 2.32 4.22
CA ALA A 55 -20.95 2.68 3.15
C ALA A 55 -21.34 1.43 2.36
N VAL A 56 -22.60 1.31 1.96
CA VAL A 56 -23.12 0.13 1.26
C VAL A 56 -23.99 0.53 0.07
N SER A 57 -24.05 -0.31 -0.96
CA SER A 57 -24.86 -0.09 -2.16
C SER A 57 -26.16 -0.92 -2.17
N SER A 58 -26.39 -1.74 -1.14
CA SER A 58 -27.59 -2.57 -0.99
C SER A 58 -28.30 -2.29 0.32
N LEU A 59 -29.64 -2.37 0.29
CA LEU A 59 -30.49 -2.16 1.46
C LEU A 59 -30.21 -3.18 2.57
N SER A 60 -29.93 -4.43 2.21
CA SER A 60 -29.51 -5.47 3.16
C SER A 60 -28.21 -5.14 3.89
N GLY A 61 -27.36 -4.29 3.30
CA GLY A 61 -26.05 -3.95 3.86
C GLY A 61 -26.13 -3.03 5.07
N THR A 62 -27.24 -2.32 5.31
CA THR A 62 -27.41 -1.44 6.47
C THR A 62 -27.70 -2.22 7.76
N GLY A 63 -28.09 -3.49 7.65
CA GLY A 63 -28.43 -4.34 8.78
C GLY A 63 -29.49 -3.71 9.69
N ASN A 64 -29.32 -3.90 11.00
CA ASN A 64 -30.21 -3.33 12.03
C ASN A 64 -29.90 -1.86 12.34
N ASP A 65 -28.83 -1.30 11.79
CA ASP A 65 -28.33 0.05 12.10
C ASP A 65 -28.82 1.10 11.10
N PHE A 66 -29.92 0.86 10.38
CA PHE A 66 -30.43 1.76 9.32
C PHE A 66 -30.63 3.21 9.77
N GLN A 67 -30.88 3.45 11.05
CA GLN A 67 -31.03 4.78 11.65
C GLN A 67 -29.74 5.61 11.61
N ALA A 68 -28.60 4.94 11.42
CA ALA A 68 -27.27 5.52 11.27
C ALA A 68 -26.89 5.77 9.80
N TYR A 69 -27.83 5.66 8.85
CA TYR A 69 -27.57 5.84 7.44
C TYR A 69 -28.43 6.96 6.84
N ILE A 70 -27.96 7.50 5.71
CA ILE A 70 -28.77 8.24 4.76
C ILE A 70 -28.74 7.54 3.41
N GLN A 71 -29.85 7.59 2.67
CA GLN A 71 -29.92 7.05 1.32
C GLN A 71 -29.67 8.16 0.31
N LEU A 72 -28.66 7.95 -0.53
CA LEU A 72 -28.28 8.81 -1.63
C LEU A 72 -28.66 8.10 -2.94
N VAL A 73 -29.73 8.54 -3.61
CA VAL A 73 -30.11 7.99 -4.91
C VAL A 73 -29.32 8.70 -5.99
N LEU A 74 -28.48 7.94 -6.69
CA LEU A 74 -27.48 8.49 -7.60
C LEU A 74 -28.00 8.57 -9.04
N ASN A 75 -27.51 9.55 -9.79
CA ASN A 75 -27.75 9.64 -11.22
C ASN A 75 -26.99 8.49 -11.95
N PRO A 76 -27.70 7.55 -12.59
CA PRO A 76 -27.10 6.38 -13.22
C PRO A 76 -26.21 6.72 -14.42
N GLU A 77 -26.31 7.92 -15.00
CA GLU A 77 -25.44 8.37 -16.09
C GLU A 77 -24.09 8.93 -15.60
N LYS A 78 -23.96 9.17 -14.30
CA LYS A 78 -22.78 9.85 -13.71
C LYS A 78 -22.03 9.02 -12.68
N ALA A 79 -22.73 8.21 -11.90
CA ALA A 79 -22.11 7.48 -10.80
C ALA A 79 -22.72 6.10 -10.56
N SER A 80 -21.87 5.15 -10.19
CA SER A 80 -22.27 3.85 -9.66
C SER A 80 -22.28 3.87 -8.13
N SER A 81 -23.39 3.41 -7.55
CA SER A 81 -23.55 3.20 -6.09
C SER A 81 -22.56 2.21 -5.54
N GLU A 82 -22.29 1.11 -6.25
CA GLU A 82 -21.29 0.12 -5.86
C GLU A 82 -19.87 0.72 -5.85
N TYR A 83 -19.54 1.51 -6.87
CA TYR A 83 -18.26 2.21 -6.92
C TYR A 83 -18.11 3.20 -5.77
N LEU A 84 -19.15 4.00 -5.50
CA LEU A 84 -19.08 4.98 -4.42
C LEU A 84 -19.06 4.35 -3.03
N ALA A 85 -19.80 3.26 -2.81
CA ALA A 85 -19.72 2.51 -1.56
C ALA A 85 -18.28 2.01 -1.32
N ASP A 86 -17.66 1.43 -2.34
CA ASP A 86 -16.26 1.01 -2.28
C ASP A 86 -15.29 2.18 -2.06
N PHE A 87 -15.50 3.30 -2.77
CA PHE A 87 -14.70 4.52 -2.64
C PHE A 87 -14.74 5.08 -1.22
N PHE A 88 -15.92 5.23 -0.62
CA PHE A 88 -16.08 5.79 0.72
C PHE A 88 -15.55 4.89 1.85
N ASN A 89 -15.32 3.61 1.56
CA ASN A 89 -14.72 2.66 2.49
C ASN A 89 -13.19 2.53 2.33
N ASN A 90 -12.61 3.11 1.28
CA ASN A 90 -11.16 3.10 1.09
C ASN A 90 -10.48 4.20 1.95
N PRO A 91 -9.14 4.16 2.12
CA PRO A 91 -8.43 5.12 2.99
C PRO A 91 -8.65 6.60 2.63
N LEU A 92 -8.82 6.94 1.34
CA LEU A 92 -9.09 8.30 0.91
C LEU A 92 -10.54 8.70 1.23
N GLY A 93 -11.51 7.83 0.94
CA GLY A 93 -12.90 8.02 1.28
C GLY A 93 -13.12 8.21 2.78
N LEU A 94 -12.42 7.44 3.62
CA LEU A 94 -12.44 7.60 5.08
C LEU A 94 -11.87 8.96 5.51
N LYS A 95 -10.78 9.44 4.90
CA LYS A 95 -10.25 10.80 5.17
C LYS A 95 -11.25 11.90 4.77
N ILE A 96 -11.97 11.72 3.66
CA ILE A 96 -13.01 12.65 3.22
C ILE A 96 -14.18 12.65 4.22
N ARG A 97 -14.67 11.47 4.62
CA ARG A 97 -15.71 11.32 5.65
C ARG A 97 -15.30 11.95 6.97
N LYS A 98 -14.05 11.75 7.39
CA LYS A 98 -13.49 12.40 8.59
C LYS A 98 -13.43 13.92 8.46
N ALA A 99 -13.12 14.46 7.28
CA ALA A 99 -13.20 15.90 7.04
C ALA A 99 -14.64 16.42 7.20
N TRP A 100 -15.63 15.60 6.84
CA TRP A 100 -17.05 15.92 7.04
C TRP A 100 -17.49 15.91 8.52
N GLU A 101 -16.74 15.29 9.45
CA GLU A 101 -16.98 15.44 10.91
C GLU A 101 -16.92 16.90 11.33
N THR A 102 -15.92 17.64 10.83
CA THR A 102 -15.73 19.06 11.18
C THR A 102 -16.87 19.96 10.69
N ARG A 103 -17.71 19.45 9.78
CA ARG A 103 -18.90 20.11 9.24
C ARG A 103 -20.20 19.63 9.90
N GLY A 104 -20.12 18.78 10.92
CA GLY A 104 -21.27 18.25 11.65
C GLY A 104 -22.03 17.15 10.90
N PHE A 105 -21.41 16.53 9.88
CA PHE A 105 -22.07 15.53 9.06
C PHE A 105 -21.79 14.08 9.50
N ILE A 106 -20.53 13.77 9.85
CA ILE A 106 -20.17 12.52 10.52
C ILE A 106 -20.08 12.77 12.02
N LEU A 107 -20.76 11.95 12.80
CA LEU A 107 -20.82 12.00 14.26
C LEU A 107 -19.80 11.03 14.88
N ARG A 108 -19.24 11.43 16.02
CA ARG A 108 -18.47 10.51 16.88
C ARG A 108 -19.41 9.83 17.87
N PRO A 109 -19.20 8.53 18.17
CA PRO A 109 -19.87 7.90 19.29
C PRO A 109 -19.54 8.65 20.59
N GLU A 110 -20.56 8.94 21.41
CA GLU A 110 -20.32 9.43 22.78
C GLU A 110 -19.60 8.32 23.56
N THR A 111 -18.40 8.62 24.06
CA THR A 111 -17.67 7.72 24.96
C THR A 111 -18.37 7.77 26.32
N ARG A 112 -19.20 6.76 26.64
CA ARG A 112 -19.63 6.54 28.02
C ARG A 112 -18.42 6.06 28.81
N GLU A 113 -17.92 6.88 29.74
CA GLU A 113 -17.15 6.34 30.85
C GLU A 113 -18.06 5.36 31.62
N PRO A 114 -17.58 4.17 32.02
CA PRO A 114 -18.39 3.25 32.79
C PRO A 114 -18.72 3.89 34.15
N GLU A 115 -19.98 4.26 34.34
CA GLU A 115 -20.50 4.60 35.67
C GLU A 115 -20.26 3.40 36.59
N GLU A 116 -19.50 3.59 37.66
CA GLU A 116 -19.37 2.59 38.72
C GLU A 116 -20.77 2.25 39.26
N PRO A 117 -21.17 0.97 39.27
CA PRO A 117 -22.46 0.61 39.84
C PRO A 117 -22.41 0.82 41.35
N ALA A 118 -23.27 1.73 41.83
CA ALA A 118 -23.50 1.96 43.24
C ALA A 118 -23.84 0.64 43.96
N MET A 119 -23.02 0.31 44.98
CA MET A 119 -23.27 -0.82 45.88
C MET A 119 -24.66 -0.74 46.50
N ALA A 120 -25.49 -1.74 46.22
CA ALA A 120 -26.61 -2.11 47.07
C ALA A 120 -26.27 -3.43 47.77
N LEU A 121 -26.02 -3.33 49.07
CA LEU A 121 -25.92 -4.47 49.99
C LEU A 121 -27.27 -5.15 50.13
N SER A 122 -27.32 -6.47 49.92
CA SER A 122 -28.31 -7.32 50.59
C SER A 122 -27.67 -8.68 50.92
N GLU A 123 -27.47 -8.92 52.21
CA GLU A 123 -27.18 -10.22 52.80
C GLU A 123 -28.34 -11.20 52.55
N VAL A 124 -28.05 -12.50 52.39
CA VAL A 124 -28.57 -13.62 53.24
C VAL A 124 -27.96 -14.97 52.78
N SER A 125 -27.20 -15.58 53.71
CA SER A 125 -27.04 -16.99 54.12
C SER A 125 -26.80 -18.17 53.13
N ALA A 126 -25.57 -18.70 53.24
CA ALA A 126 -25.15 -20.09 53.55
C ALA A 126 -26.02 -21.31 53.17
N LEU A 127 -25.40 -22.31 52.50
CA LEU A 127 -24.96 -23.58 53.13
C LEU A 127 -24.22 -24.54 52.14
N HIS A 128 -23.20 -25.21 52.71
CA HIS A 128 -22.66 -26.55 52.45
C HIS A 128 -21.49 -26.84 51.49
N GLU A 129 -20.49 -27.49 52.12
CA GLU A 129 -19.19 -28.03 51.71
C GLU A 129 -19.25 -29.22 50.73
N ALA A 130 -18.17 -29.46 49.97
CA ALA A 130 -17.31 -30.65 50.13
C ALA A 130 -16.07 -30.61 49.21
N ALA A 131 -14.98 -31.15 49.74
CA ALA A 131 -13.59 -31.11 49.28
C ALA A 131 -13.22 -32.13 48.17
N GLY A 132 -12.01 -31.98 47.61
CA GLY A 132 -11.34 -33.04 46.86
C GLY A 132 -10.07 -32.62 46.12
N ASP A 133 -8.97 -32.47 46.86
CA ASP A 133 -7.59 -32.36 46.36
C ASP A 133 -7.12 -33.63 45.64
N ALA A 134 -6.28 -33.49 44.61
CA ALA A 134 -5.19 -34.43 44.32
C ALA A 134 -4.08 -33.79 43.46
N TYR A 135 -2.98 -33.46 44.14
CA TYR A 135 -1.64 -33.24 43.60
C TYR A 135 -0.98 -34.56 43.14
N LEU A 136 0.05 -34.46 42.29
CA LEU A 136 1.33 -35.23 42.22
C LEU A 136 1.93 -35.03 40.80
N SER A 137 2.90 -34.12 40.55
CA SER A 137 4.35 -34.16 40.83
C SER A 137 5.14 -35.30 40.18
N GLY A 138 6.21 -34.98 39.44
CA GLY A 138 7.30 -35.92 39.11
C GLY A 138 8.17 -35.49 37.93
N GLU A 139 9.43 -35.16 38.21
CA GLU A 139 10.43 -34.50 37.35
C GLU A 139 11.33 -35.43 36.49
N SER A 140 12.24 -34.77 35.73
CA SER A 140 13.53 -35.21 35.16
C SER A 140 13.48 -35.84 33.75
N GLY A 141 14.38 -35.59 32.79
CA GLY A 141 15.62 -34.83 32.71
C GLY A 141 16.52 -35.45 31.62
N PHE A 142 17.18 -34.61 30.80
CA PHE A 142 18.32 -34.89 29.88
C PHE A 142 18.13 -35.48 28.45
N SER A 143 18.42 -34.60 27.47
CA SER A 143 19.44 -34.70 26.39
C SER A 143 19.37 -35.76 25.29
N GLY A 144 19.44 -35.30 24.03
CA GLY A 144 20.12 -36.02 22.94
C GLY A 144 19.47 -35.93 21.57
N ILE A 145 20.09 -35.17 20.67
CA ILE A 145 19.86 -35.12 19.21
C ILE A 145 20.16 -36.50 18.58
N ILE A 146 19.33 -37.00 17.66
CA ILE A 146 19.66 -37.52 16.29
C ILE A 146 18.37 -38.03 15.59
N THR A 147 18.12 -37.43 14.42
CA THR A 147 17.57 -37.93 13.15
C THR A 147 16.94 -39.34 13.04
N SER A 148 15.71 -39.40 12.48
CA SER A 148 15.29 -40.20 11.29
C SER A 148 13.94 -40.94 11.42
N LEU A 149 13.10 -40.71 10.40
CA LEU A 149 12.07 -41.55 9.76
C LEU A 149 11.49 -42.75 10.53
N ALA A 150 10.16 -42.73 10.74
CA ALA A 150 9.31 -43.90 10.48
C ALA A 150 7.85 -43.46 10.27
N ALA A 151 7.28 -43.97 9.19
CA ALA A 151 5.86 -43.89 8.86
C ALA A 151 5.03 -44.66 9.91
N ASN A 152 3.83 -44.18 10.19
CA ASN A 152 2.74 -45.06 10.63
C ASN A 152 1.49 -44.75 9.81
N GLU A 153 1.06 -45.76 9.07
CA GLU A 153 -0.23 -45.88 8.43
C GLU A 153 -1.33 -45.81 9.49
N ILE A 154 -2.34 -44.98 9.28
CA ILE A 154 -3.65 -45.17 9.88
C ILE A 154 -4.65 -45.29 8.75
N THR A 155 -5.11 -46.52 8.56
CA THR A 155 -6.21 -46.92 7.71
C THR A 155 -7.51 -46.35 8.27
N PHE A 156 -8.21 -45.49 7.52
CA PHE A 156 -9.61 -45.19 7.79
C PHE A 156 -10.45 -45.58 6.57
N LYS A 157 -11.22 -46.67 6.71
CA LYS A 157 -12.29 -47.05 5.81
C LYS A 157 -13.51 -46.18 6.14
N GLY A 158 -13.96 -45.40 5.17
CA GLY A 158 -15.23 -44.71 5.24
C GLY A 158 -15.52 -43.98 3.93
N LYS A 159 -16.29 -44.63 3.05
CA LYS A 159 -16.90 -43.98 1.88
C LYS A 159 -17.85 -42.90 2.38
N VAL A 160 -17.49 -41.63 2.19
CA VAL A 160 -18.44 -40.52 2.13
C VAL A 160 -17.99 -39.62 0.98
N SER A 161 -18.89 -39.37 0.04
CA SER A 161 -18.66 -38.52 -1.14
C SER A 161 -18.25 -37.11 -0.71
N VAL A 162 -17.06 -36.69 -1.12
CA VAL A 162 -16.48 -35.37 -0.84
C VAL A 162 -16.88 -34.42 -1.98
N GLU A 163 -18.14 -34.00 -2.01
CA GLU A 163 -18.58 -32.92 -2.93
C GLU A 163 -19.35 -31.79 -2.22
N ASN A 164 -19.66 -31.88 -0.92
CA ASN A 164 -20.44 -30.85 -0.21
C ASN A 164 -19.76 -30.36 1.09
N MET A 165 -18.53 -29.84 1.02
CA MET A 165 -17.90 -29.22 2.21
C MET A 165 -17.06 -27.97 1.96
N CYS A 166 -17.24 -27.31 0.81
CA CYS A 166 -16.60 -26.02 0.53
C CYS A 166 -17.62 -24.99 0.04
N THR A 167 -18.70 -24.81 0.78
CA THR A 167 -19.58 -23.63 0.66
C THR A 167 -19.99 -23.23 2.06
N GLU A 168 -19.13 -22.46 2.72
CA GLU A 168 -19.49 -21.37 3.63
C GLU A 168 -18.25 -20.84 4.34
N THR A 169 -18.25 -19.51 4.49
CA THR A 169 -17.41 -18.68 5.35
C THR A 169 -16.00 -18.33 4.84
N GLY A 170 -15.85 -17.04 4.53
CA GLY A 170 -14.60 -16.41 4.14
C GLY A 170 -14.59 -14.91 4.45
N GLU A 171 -15.20 -14.48 5.56
CA GLU A 171 -14.74 -13.30 6.28
C GLU A 171 -13.85 -13.79 7.41
N ASN A 172 -12.53 -13.69 7.23
CA ASN A 172 -11.55 -13.79 8.30
C ASN A 172 -10.27 -13.08 7.85
N THR A 173 -10.28 -11.76 7.96
CA THR A 173 -9.04 -11.00 8.13
C THR A 173 -8.68 -11.01 9.61
N SER A 174 -7.46 -11.45 9.89
CA SER A 174 -6.82 -11.55 11.19
C SER A 174 -6.99 -10.28 12.05
N LEU A 175 -7.73 -10.39 13.14
CA LEU A 175 -7.74 -9.44 14.26
C LEU A 175 -6.69 -9.87 15.30
N LEU A 176 -5.56 -9.18 15.31
CA LEU A 176 -4.71 -9.05 16.49
C LEU A 176 -4.72 -7.57 16.91
N SER A 177 -5.60 -7.23 17.85
CA SER A 177 -5.35 -6.41 19.04
C SER A 177 -6.68 -5.92 19.59
N GLY A 178 -6.86 -6.11 20.90
CA GLY A 178 -8.07 -5.69 21.61
C GLY A 178 -8.17 -4.18 21.68
N THR A 179 -9.01 -3.61 20.81
CA THR A 179 -9.64 -2.32 21.02
C THR A 179 -11.14 -2.57 21.09
N ALA A 180 -11.77 -2.16 22.20
CA ALA A 180 -13.21 -2.24 22.37
C ALA A 180 -13.90 -1.54 21.20
N VAL A 181 -14.75 -2.27 20.47
CA VAL A 181 -15.65 -1.68 19.46
C VAL A 181 -16.61 -0.76 20.21
N PRO A 182 -16.66 0.54 19.91
CA PRO A 182 -17.61 1.44 20.56
C PRO A 182 -19.04 0.96 20.27
N LEU A 183 -19.83 0.74 21.31
CA LEU A 183 -21.26 0.51 21.16
C LEU A 183 -21.87 1.78 20.55
N LEU A 184 -22.52 1.66 19.39
CA LEU A 184 -23.32 2.74 18.81
C LEU A 184 -24.32 3.21 19.88
N PRO A 185 -24.51 4.54 20.05
CA PRO A 185 -25.57 5.05 20.92
C PRO A 185 -26.88 4.38 20.53
N GLY A 186 -27.79 4.12 21.49
CA GLY A 186 -29.14 3.69 21.17
C GLY A 186 -29.87 4.79 20.42
N ILE A 187 -29.69 4.86 19.10
CA ILE A 187 -30.34 5.84 18.24
C ILE A 187 -31.82 5.47 18.23
N SER A 188 -32.65 6.42 18.64
CA SER A 188 -34.12 6.32 18.56
C SER A 188 -34.71 7.25 17.50
N SER A 189 -33.90 8.19 17.00
CA SER A 189 -34.27 9.16 15.97
C SER A 189 -33.02 9.64 15.22
N PHE A 190 -33.14 9.88 13.90
CA PHE A 190 -32.05 10.39 13.07
C PHE A 190 -31.55 11.74 13.61
N PRO A 191 -30.23 11.91 13.84
CA PRO A 191 -29.67 13.14 14.39
C PRO A 191 -29.76 14.29 13.37
N ASN A 192 -29.78 15.54 13.88
CA ASN A 192 -29.86 16.72 13.02
C ASN A 192 -28.53 16.94 12.29
N VAL A 193 -28.46 16.48 11.05
CA VAL A 193 -27.30 16.57 10.17
C VAL A 193 -27.51 17.66 9.12
N ASP A 194 -26.51 18.52 8.91
CA ASP A 194 -26.54 19.55 7.86
C ASP A 194 -26.36 18.91 6.47
N LEU A 195 -27.49 18.51 5.86
CA LEU A 195 -27.54 17.93 4.51
C LEU A 195 -27.13 18.94 3.43
N ASP A 196 -27.35 20.24 3.63
CA ASP A 196 -27.05 21.28 2.63
C ASP A 196 -25.53 21.49 2.49
N SER A 197 -24.77 21.35 3.58
CA SER A 197 -23.30 21.36 3.53
C SER A 197 -22.72 20.12 2.83
N LEU A 198 -23.42 18.98 2.84
CA LEU A 198 -22.99 17.75 2.16
C LEU A 198 -23.08 17.90 0.64
N THR A 199 -24.18 18.48 0.13
CA THR A 199 -24.42 18.57 -1.32
C THR A 199 -23.37 19.41 -2.05
N HIS A 200 -22.72 20.34 -1.36
CA HIS A 200 -21.66 21.20 -1.90
C HIS A 200 -20.25 20.61 -1.73
N SER A 201 -20.12 19.43 -1.14
CA SER A 201 -18.83 18.78 -0.97
C SER A 201 -18.30 18.29 -2.31
N LYS A 202 -17.04 18.65 -2.60
CA LYS A 202 -16.36 18.25 -3.84
C LYS A 202 -15.80 16.84 -3.71
N LEU A 203 -16.12 16.01 -4.69
CA LEU A 203 -15.55 14.69 -4.87
C LEU A 203 -14.77 14.66 -6.18
N TYR A 204 -13.69 13.89 -6.17
CA TYR A 204 -12.83 13.69 -7.33
C TYR A 204 -13.01 12.27 -7.81
N LEU A 205 -13.95 12.09 -8.73
CA LEU A 205 -14.32 10.79 -9.26
C LEU A 205 -13.99 10.72 -10.74
N PRO A 206 -13.59 9.54 -11.25
CA PRO A 206 -13.49 9.32 -12.68
C PRO A 206 -14.89 9.29 -13.32
N ASP A 207 -14.96 9.35 -14.65
CA ASP A 207 -16.24 9.19 -15.35
C ASP A 207 -16.87 7.81 -15.12
N LEU A 208 -18.17 7.68 -15.42
CA LEU A 208 -18.93 6.45 -15.18
C LEU A 208 -18.30 5.23 -15.87
N GLN A 209 -17.78 5.38 -17.10
CA GLN A 209 -17.21 4.27 -17.84
C GLN A 209 -15.97 3.73 -17.11
N VAL A 210 -15.10 4.62 -16.65
CA VAL A 210 -13.92 4.25 -15.86
C VAL A 210 -14.33 3.66 -14.51
N GLN A 211 -15.37 4.18 -13.84
CA GLN A 211 -15.88 3.58 -12.59
C GLN A 211 -16.30 2.12 -12.78
N LEU A 212 -17.04 1.81 -13.85
CA LEU A 212 -17.47 0.45 -14.17
C LEU A 212 -16.30 -0.47 -14.53
N GLU A 213 -15.31 0.02 -15.27
CA GLU A 213 -14.09 -0.75 -15.55
C GLU A 213 -13.30 -1.05 -14.27
N VAL A 214 -13.20 -0.09 -13.35
CA VAL A 214 -12.58 -0.33 -12.03
C VAL A 214 -13.30 -1.44 -11.29
N LEU A 215 -14.64 -1.43 -11.23
CA LEU A 215 -15.42 -2.49 -10.58
C LEU A 215 -15.16 -3.87 -11.19
N LYS A 216 -15.13 -3.97 -12.53
CA LYS A 216 -14.79 -5.23 -13.23
C LYS A 216 -13.39 -5.72 -12.84
N ILE A 217 -12.40 -4.84 -12.84
CA ILE A 217 -11.02 -5.20 -12.46
C ILE A 217 -10.98 -5.67 -11.00
N LYS A 218 -11.65 -4.96 -10.08
CA LYS A 218 -11.72 -5.38 -8.67
C LYS A 218 -12.38 -6.74 -8.49
N ALA A 219 -13.44 -7.03 -9.25
CA ALA A 219 -14.08 -8.35 -9.24
C ALA A 219 -13.11 -9.45 -9.70
N LEU A 220 -12.35 -9.20 -10.77
CA LEU A 220 -11.29 -10.12 -11.23
C LEU A 220 -10.20 -10.31 -10.16
N THR A 221 -9.78 -9.25 -9.47
CA THR A 221 -8.81 -9.35 -8.37
C THR A 221 -9.33 -10.21 -7.22
N LYS A 222 -10.60 -10.03 -6.82
CA LYS A 222 -11.23 -10.85 -5.77
C LYS A 222 -11.29 -12.32 -6.18
N GLU A 223 -11.64 -12.61 -7.43
CA GLU A 223 -11.64 -13.97 -7.97
C GLU A 223 -10.26 -14.60 -7.91
N LEU A 224 -9.21 -13.87 -8.32
CA LEU A 224 -7.82 -14.36 -8.24
C LEU A 224 -7.38 -14.64 -6.80
N ILE A 225 -7.75 -13.78 -5.84
CA ILE A 225 -7.47 -13.98 -4.41
C ILE A 225 -8.19 -15.25 -3.91
N SER A 226 -9.45 -15.44 -4.28
CA SER A 226 -10.23 -16.64 -3.93
C SER A 226 -9.55 -17.90 -4.46
N GLN A 227 -9.12 -17.89 -5.73
CA GLN A 227 -8.40 -19.01 -6.34
C GLN A 227 -7.07 -19.30 -5.62
N LEU A 228 -6.32 -18.25 -5.23
CA LEU A 228 -5.09 -18.39 -4.46
C LEU A 228 -5.36 -18.96 -3.05
N SER A 229 -6.46 -18.57 -2.41
CA SER A 229 -6.86 -19.10 -1.09
C SER A 229 -7.26 -20.58 -1.19
N VAL A 230 -8.05 -20.97 -2.19
CA VAL A 230 -8.36 -22.38 -2.45
C VAL A 230 -7.08 -23.17 -2.73
N PHE A 231 -6.15 -22.59 -3.47
CA PHE A 231 -4.87 -23.20 -3.75
C PHE A 231 -4.01 -23.41 -2.50
N GLU A 232 -3.96 -22.42 -1.61
CA GLU A 232 -3.33 -22.52 -0.29
C GLU A 232 -3.92 -23.68 0.51
N CYS A 233 -5.25 -23.77 0.60
CA CYS A 233 -5.91 -24.88 1.30
C CYS A 233 -5.55 -26.26 0.70
N ARG A 234 -5.34 -26.33 -0.62
CA ARG A 234 -4.95 -27.57 -1.30
C ARG A 234 -3.50 -27.97 -1.07
N LEU A 235 -2.61 -27.03 -0.74
CA LEU A 235 -1.22 -27.36 -0.37
C LEU A 235 -1.17 -28.27 0.85
N SER A 236 -2.05 -28.04 1.83
CA SER A 236 -2.16 -28.85 3.05
C SER A 236 -2.66 -30.28 2.77
N THR A 237 -3.38 -30.50 1.67
CA THR A 237 -4.00 -31.80 1.34
C THR A 237 -3.30 -32.56 0.21
N TYR A 238 -2.51 -31.89 -0.65
CA TYR A 238 -1.84 -32.51 -1.80
C TYR A 238 -0.41 -31.98 -2.06
N PRO A 239 0.59 -32.41 -1.25
CA PRO A 239 1.96 -31.89 -1.33
C PRO A 239 2.80 -32.46 -2.49
N LYS A 240 2.28 -33.39 -3.30
CA LYS A 240 3.06 -34.12 -4.33
C LYS A 240 3.62 -33.24 -5.46
N SER A 241 3.21 -31.98 -5.57
CA SER A 241 3.65 -31.03 -6.61
C SER A 241 4.35 -29.78 -6.05
N ILE A 242 4.85 -29.82 -4.80
CA ILE A 242 5.38 -28.64 -4.09
C ILE A 242 6.46 -27.87 -4.87
N THR A 243 7.30 -28.56 -5.65
CA THR A 243 8.37 -27.95 -6.46
C THR A 243 7.83 -27.18 -7.66
N HIS A 244 6.89 -27.78 -8.40
CA HIS A 244 6.24 -27.13 -9.54
C HIS A 244 5.34 -25.97 -9.10
N ILE A 245 4.64 -26.16 -7.99
CA ILE A 245 3.83 -25.14 -7.35
C ILE A 245 4.69 -23.96 -6.92
N ARG A 246 5.78 -24.20 -6.20
CA ARG A 246 6.74 -23.15 -5.82
C ARG A 246 7.20 -22.37 -7.04
N LYS A 247 7.65 -23.05 -8.10
CA LYS A 247 8.11 -22.39 -9.32
C LYS A 247 7.05 -21.50 -9.97
N LYS A 248 5.79 -21.95 -10.02
CA LYS A 248 4.68 -21.13 -10.54
C LYS A 248 4.38 -19.92 -9.66
N LEU A 249 4.38 -20.10 -8.34
CA LEU A 249 4.13 -19.01 -7.40
C LEU A 249 5.23 -17.96 -7.44
N GLU A 250 6.49 -18.37 -7.59
CA GLU A 250 7.61 -17.46 -7.81
C GLU A 250 7.41 -16.64 -9.09
N LEU A 251 6.97 -17.25 -10.20
CA LEU A 251 6.64 -16.49 -11.42
C LEU A 251 5.50 -15.50 -11.22
N ILE A 252 4.45 -15.87 -10.49
CA ILE A 252 3.34 -14.97 -10.15
C ILE A 252 3.86 -13.82 -9.27
N ARG A 253 4.70 -14.12 -8.28
CA ARG A 253 5.30 -13.10 -7.40
C ARG A 253 6.13 -12.11 -8.19
N GLU A 254 6.99 -12.58 -9.09
CA GLU A 254 7.80 -11.71 -9.95
C GLU A 254 6.93 -10.88 -10.90
N ALA A 255 5.86 -11.46 -11.48
CA ALA A 255 4.95 -10.72 -12.35
C ALA A 255 4.18 -9.62 -11.60
N VAL A 256 3.67 -9.91 -10.40
CA VAL A 256 2.99 -8.92 -9.54
C VAL A 256 3.98 -7.83 -9.11
N LYS A 257 5.21 -8.22 -8.76
CA LYS A 257 6.28 -7.28 -8.41
C LYS A 257 6.58 -6.34 -9.58
N LEU A 258 6.83 -6.88 -10.77
CA LEU A 258 7.11 -6.08 -11.97
C LEU A 258 5.97 -5.13 -12.35
N ALA A 259 4.70 -5.56 -12.19
CA ALA A 259 3.55 -4.70 -12.43
C ALA A 259 3.51 -3.53 -11.45
N ASN A 260 3.70 -3.80 -10.16
CA ASN A 260 3.79 -2.77 -9.13
C ASN A 260 4.99 -1.85 -9.34
N ASP A 261 6.15 -2.39 -9.72
CA ASP A 261 7.37 -1.63 -9.97
C ASP A 261 7.15 -0.69 -11.17
N SER A 262 6.52 -1.16 -12.26
CA SER A 262 6.18 -0.30 -13.41
C SER A 262 5.28 0.88 -13.02
N ASP A 263 4.21 0.62 -12.27
CA ASP A 263 3.28 1.66 -11.83
C ASP A 263 3.93 2.61 -10.82
N TYR A 264 4.74 2.07 -9.91
CA TYR A 264 5.53 2.85 -8.95
C TYR A 264 6.50 3.79 -9.66
N ILE A 265 7.25 3.31 -10.66
CA ILE A 265 8.15 4.18 -11.42
C ILE A 265 7.36 5.23 -12.21
N LEU A 266 6.22 4.88 -12.83
CA LEU A 266 5.37 5.88 -13.48
C LEU A 266 4.92 6.98 -12.51
N GLU A 267 4.59 6.61 -11.27
CA GLU A 267 4.26 7.58 -10.23
C GLU A 267 5.47 8.45 -9.86
N LEU A 268 6.66 7.87 -9.70
CA LEU A 268 7.89 8.64 -9.48
C LEU A 268 8.16 9.64 -10.62
N ILE A 269 8.03 9.21 -11.87
CA ILE A 269 8.20 10.06 -13.05
C ILE A 269 7.21 11.23 -13.02
N ARG A 270 5.93 10.97 -12.68
CA ARG A 270 4.88 11.99 -12.56
C ARG A 270 5.12 12.99 -11.43
N ARG A 271 5.79 12.58 -10.34
CA ARG A 271 6.16 13.49 -9.25
C ARG A 271 7.30 14.44 -9.65
N GLY A 272 8.07 14.08 -10.66
CA GLY A 272 9.20 14.87 -11.15
C GLY A 272 10.45 14.76 -10.27
N GLU A 273 11.54 15.37 -10.74
CA GLU A 273 12.81 15.35 -10.01
C GLU A 273 12.69 16.02 -8.63
N SER A 274 13.43 15.49 -7.67
CA SER A 274 13.45 15.98 -6.29
C SER A 274 14.82 15.79 -5.67
N LYS A 275 14.95 16.14 -4.38
CA LYS A 275 16.18 15.87 -3.63
C LYS A 275 16.59 14.39 -3.66
N LYS A 276 15.61 13.48 -3.69
CA LYS A 276 15.78 12.01 -3.63
C LYS A 276 15.41 11.29 -4.93
N LEU A 277 15.12 12.01 -6.00
CA LEU A 277 14.78 11.43 -7.30
C LEU A 277 15.44 12.23 -8.42
N GLU A 278 16.21 11.58 -9.27
CA GLU A 278 16.90 12.20 -10.40
C GLU A 278 16.62 11.42 -11.67
N PHE A 279 16.46 12.11 -12.80
CA PHE A 279 16.31 11.50 -14.11
C PHE A 279 17.59 11.70 -14.96
N LYS A 280 17.90 10.68 -15.75
CA LYS A 280 18.94 10.73 -16.79
C LYS A 280 18.39 10.08 -18.05
N SER A 281 18.53 10.76 -19.17
CA SER A 281 18.01 10.27 -20.45
C SER A 281 18.68 8.97 -20.92
N THR A 282 19.97 8.81 -20.64
CA THR A 282 20.82 7.71 -21.12
C THR A 282 21.93 7.41 -20.09
N LEU A 283 22.53 6.22 -20.18
CA LEU A 283 23.67 5.84 -19.35
C LEU A 283 25.00 6.38 -19.90
N ARG A 284 25.18 6.35 -21.22
CA ARG A 284 26.43 6.74 -21.90
C ARG A 284 26.24 7.52 -23.20
N MET A 285 25.07 7.38 -23.85
CA MET A 285 24.91 7.94 -25.20
C MET A 285 24.54 9.41 -25.17
N ASN A 286 25.33 10.24 -25.83
CA ASN A 286 24.98 11.63 -26.06
C ASN A 286 23.96 11.70 -27.20
N LEU A 287 22.72 12.05 -26.87
CA LEU A 287 21.61 12.06 -27.82
C LEU A 287 21.77 13.09 -28.94
N LEU A 288 22.60 14.12 -28.76
CA LEU A 288 22.88 15.11 -29.81
C LEU A 288 23.95 14.60 -30.79
N SER A 289 25.02 13.98 -30.28
CA SER A 289 26.14 13.52 -31.12
C SER A 289 25.96 12.08 -31.63
N GLY A 290 25.07 11.31 -31.02
CA GLY A 290 24.85 9.89 -31.31
C GLY A 290 26.04 9.01 -30.93
N LYS A 291 26.94 9.48 -30.05
CA LYS A 291 28.16 8.77 -29.64
C LYS A 291 28.22 8.60 -28.12
N PRO A 292 28.87 7.52 -27.63
CA PRO A 292 29.20 7.40 -26.22
C PRO A 292 30.03 8.59 -25.73
N ASP A 293 29.68 9.12 -24.56
CA ASP A 293 30.28 10.31 -23.96
C ASP A 293 30.50 10.06 -22.46
N TRP A 294 31.77 10.14 -22.04
CA TRP A 294 32.15 9.95 -20.64
C TRP A 294 31.43 10.93 -19.71
N ASN A 295 31.13 12.15 -20.15
CA ASN A 295 30.44 13.12 -19.31
C ASN A 295 29.04 12.65 -18.88
N ILE A 296 28.41 11.76 -19.67
CA ILE A 296 27.10 11.19 -19.36
C ILE A 296 27.24 10.07 -18.32
N GLU A 297 28.21 9.18 -18.53
CA GLU A 297 28.53 8.14 -17.53
C GLU A 297 28.94 8.77 -16.20
N HIS A 298 29.78 9.81 -16.26
CA HIS A 298 30.21 10.60 -15.12
C HIS A 298 29.03 11.25 -14.41
N ALA A 299 28.07 11.84 -15.13
CA ALA A 299 26.88 12.43 -14.53
C ALA A 299 26.01 11.41 -13.76
N VAL A 300 25.89 10.18 -14.28
CA VAL A 300 25.22 9.06 -13.59
C VAL A 300 25.99 8.70 -12.31
N LEU A 301 27.29 8.45 -12.42
CA LEU A 301 28.13 8.03 -11.29
C LEU A 301 28.23 9.11 -10.20
N LYS A 302 28.37 10.37 -10.60
CA LYS A 302 28.33 11.56 -9.73
C LYS A 302 27.06 11.58 -8.89
N THR A 303 25.92 11.26 -9.50
CA THR A 303 24.62 11.24 -8.82
C THR A 303 24.55 10.11 -7.79
N ILE A 304 25.02 8.92 -8.15
CA ILE A 304 25.11 7.78 -7.23
C ILE A 304 25.95 8.13 -6.01
N VAL A 305 27.18 8.64 -6.22
CA VAL A 305 28.07 9.04 -5.12
C VAL A 305 27.44 10.14 -4.26
N ALA A 306 26.76 11.11 -4.88
CA ALA A 306 26.04 12.15 -4.15
C ALA A 306 24.93 11.59 -3.25
N TYR A 307 24.18 10.57 -3.70
CA TYR A 307 23.17 9.89 -2.90
C TYR A 307 23.78 9.09 -1.75
N LEU A 308 24.84 8.32 -2.01
CA LEU A 308 25.55 7.55 -0.97
C LEU A 308 26.07 8.46 0.14
N ASN A 309 26.55 9.66 -0.18
CA ASN A 309 27.08 10.63 0.79
C ASN A 309 26.02 11.49 1.50
N THR A 310 24.74 11.36 1.16
CA THR A 310 23.65 12.19 1.73
C THR A 310 22.53 11.37 2.35
N ASP A 311 21.32 11.39 1.81
CA ASP A 311 20.11 10.78 2.41
C ASP A 311 19.63 9.55 1.61
N GLY A 312 20.47 9.04 0.71
CA GLY A 312 20.07 8.10 -0.33
C GLY A 312 19.16 8.74 -1.37
N GLY A 313 18.66 7.92 -2.30
CA GLY A 313 17.74 8.37 -3.34
C GLY A 313 17.70 7.40 -4.52
N ILE A 314 16.76 7.67 -5.42
CA ILE A 314 16.51 6.89 -6.62
C ILE A 314 17.03 7.68 -7.83
N LEU A 315 17.73 6.98 -8.72
CA LEU A 315 18.15 7.48 -10.03
C LEU A 315 17.47 6.63 -11.11
N LEU A 316 16.73 7.27 -12.01
CA LEU A 316 16.13 6.62 -13.16
C LEU A 316 16.90 6.98 -14.42
N VAL A 317 17.41 5.96 -15.12
CA VAL A 317 18.10 6.11 -16.40
C VAL A 317 17.22 5.59 -17.53
N GLY A 318 17.12 6.35 -18.61
CA GLY A 318 16.15 6.15 -19.68
C GLY A 318 14.91 7.04 -19.56
N VAL A 319 14.98 8.11 -18.77
CA VAL A 319 13.89 9.09 -18.59
C VAL A 319 14.43 10.50 -18.86
N SER A 320 13.74 11.27 -19.69
CA SER A 320 14.15 12.65 -19.98
C SER A 320 13.88 13.58 -18.79
N ASN A 321 14.48 14.77 -18.81
CA ASN A 321 14.22 15.80 -17.79
C ASN A 321 12.76 16.28 -17.78
N SER A 322 11.99 16.04 -18.86
CA SER A 322 10.56 16.35 -18.93
C SER A 322 9.67 15.18 -18.47
N GLY A 323 10.25 14.08 -18.01
CA GLY A 323 9.53 12.87 -17.62
C GLY A 323 9.12 11.95 -18.78
N GLU A 324 9.69 12.13 -19.98
CA GLU A 324 9.43 11.22 -21.10
C GLU A 324 10.22 9.91 -20.92
N VAL A 325 9.54 8.76 -21.03
CA VAL A 325 10.18 7.45 -20.99
C VAL A 325 10.88 7.18 -22.33
N LEU A 326 12.21 7.28 -22.35
CA LEU A 326 13.07 7.04 -23.51
C LEU A 326 13.54 5.59 -23.60
N GLY A 327 13.77 4.96 -22.44
CA GLY A 327 14.34 3.61 -22.30
C GLY A 327 15.84 3.53 -22.58
N ILE A 328 16.41 2.34 -22.34
CA ILE A 328 17.87 2.10 -22.45
C ILE A 328 18.37 1.74 -23.86
N LYS A 329 17.47 1.57 -24.83
CA LYS A 329 17.86 1.16 -26.21
C LYS A 329 18.77 2.19 -26.88
N ASN A 330 18.60 3.47 -26.54
CA ASN A 330 19.43 4.56 -27.06
C ASN A 330 20.90 4.44 -26.65
N ASP A 331 21.22 3.69 -25.59
CA ASP A 331 22.60 3.44 -25.19
C ASP A 331 23.37 2.49 -26.12
N GLY A 332 22.70 1.87 -27.10
CA GLY A 332 23.33 1.11 -28.17
C GLY A 332 24.00 -0.18 -27.71
N PHE A 333 23.51 -0.78 -26.62
CA PHE A 333 23.97 -2.10 -26.18
C PHE A 333 23.23 -3.22 -26.95
N PRO A 334 23.90 -4.36 -27.24
CA PRO A 334 23.27 -5.47 -27.95
C PRO A 334 22.07 -6.08 -27.21
N ASN A 335 22.13 -6.11 -25.89
CA ASN A 335 21.09 -6.64 -25.02
C ASN A 335 21.23 -6.07 -23.60
N GLU A 336 20.22 -6.37 -22.77
CA GLU A 336 20.09 -5.91 -21.40
C GLU A 336 21.21 -6.40 -20.48
N ASP A 337 21.66 -7.65 -20.67
CA ASP A 337 22.77 -8.21 -19.89
C ASP A 337 24.07 -7.43 -20.09
N LYS A 338 24.37 -7.03 -21.34
CA LYS A 338 25.55 -6.22 -21.67
C LYS A 338 25.46 -4.80 -21.12
N PHE A 339 24.25 -4.23 -21.11
CA PHE A 339 23.99 -2.94 -20.48
C PHE A 339 24.25 -3.00 -18.96
N LEU A 340 23.68 -4.00 -18.27
CA LEU A 340 23.87 -4.18 -16.82
C LEU A 340 25.32 -4.54 -16.46
N LEU A 341 26.00 -5.32 -17.30
CA LEU A 341 27.41 -5.63 -17.12
C LEU A 341 28.29 -4.37 -17.23
N HIS A 342 27.99 -3.48 -18.18
CA HIS A 342 28.69 -2.20 -18.32
C HIS A 342 28.46 -1.32 -17.08
N PHE A 343 27.21 -1.17 -16.65
CA PHE A 343 26.88 -0.42 -15.43
C PHE A 343 27.63 -0.96 -14.21
N LYS A 344 27.62 -2.30 -14.01
CA LYS A 344 28.37 -2.96 -12.95
C LYS A 344 29.88 -2.64 -13.01
N GLN A 345 30.44 -2.59 -14.22
CA GLN A 345 31.84 -2.27 -14.43
C GLN A 345 32.15 -0.81 -14.07
N LEU A 346 31.25 0.13 -14.40
CA LEU A 346 31.38 1.54 -13.99
C LEU A 346 31.41 1.68 -12.46
N ILE A 347 30.49 1.01 -11.75
CA ILE A 347 30.49 0.99 -10.27
C ILE A 347 31.81 0.41 -9.74
N LYS A 348 32.25 -0.73 -10.28
CA LYS A 348 33.50 -1.37 -9.86
C LYS A 348 34.73 -0.49 -10.06
N GLN A 349 34.81 0.22 -11.18
CA GLN A 349 35.98 1.01 -11.57
C GLN A 349 36.04 2.35 -10.83
N HIS A 350 34.91 3.04 -10.70
CA HIS A 350 34.90 4.44 -10.29
C HIS A 350 34.37 4.66 -8.87
N ILE A 351 33.66 3.71 -8.26
CA ILE A 351 33.11 3.84 -6.90
C ILE A 351 33.69 2.77 -5.97
N GLY A 352 33.83 1.55 -6.45
CA GLY A 352 34.38 0.40 -5.73
C GLY A 352 33.32 -0.55 -5.19
N LEU A 353 33.67 -1.84 -5.13
CA LEU A 353 32.74 -2.92 -4.79
C LEU A 353 32.28 -2.93 -3.33
N ASN A 354 32.99 -2.23 -2.43
CA ASN A 354 32.63 -2.13 -1.02
C ASN A 354 31.27 -1.44 -0.81
N TYR A 355 30.83 -0.63 -1.77
CA TYR A 355 29.56 0.09 -1.73
C TYR A 355 28.46 -0.60 -2.54
N ALA A 356 28.75 -1.70 -3.22
CA ALA A 356 27.76 -2.44 -4.00
C ALA A 356 26.51 -2.87 -3.18
N PRO A 357 26.62 -3.26 -1.89
CA PRO A 357 25.43 -3.55 -1.07
C PRO A 357 24.51 -2.36 -0.80
N MET A 358 24.98 -1.13 -1.06
CA MET A 358 24.22 0.11 -0.90
C MET A 358 23.61 0.60 -2.22
N ILE A 359 23.87 -0.09 -3.34
CA ILE A 359 23.43 0.29 -4.68
C ILE A 359 22.64 -0.90 -5.25
N GLU A 360 21.33 -0.87 -5.10
CA GLU A 360 20.42 -1.84 -5.71
C GLU A 360 19.98 -1.30 -7.07
N TYR A 361 19.97 -2.15 -8.10
CA TYR A 361 19.58 -1.70 -9.44
C TYR A 361 18.90 -2.81 -10.23
N ALA A 362 17.93 -2.44 -11.04
CA ALA A 362 17.15 -3.35 -11.87
C ALA A 362 16.68 -2.68 -13.17
N LEU A 363 16.41 -3.49 -14.19
CA LEU A 363 15.68 -3.02 -15.37
C LEU A 363 14.19 -3.19 -15.14
N VAL A 364 13.44 -2.10 -15.23
CA VAL A 364 12.00 -2.09 -15.03
C VAL A 364 11.31 -1.78 -16.36
N PRO A 365 10.37 -2.62 -16.82
CA PRO A 365 9.60 -2.35 -18.03
C PRO A 365 8.54 -1.30 -17.76
N VAL A 366 8.64 -0.14 -18.41
CA VAL A 366 7.70 0.98 -18.27
C VAL A 366 7.24 1.43 -19.65
N SER A 367 5.92 1.41 -19.90
CA SER A 367 5.34 1.81 -21.20
C SER A 367 5.98 1.10 -22.40
N GLY A 368 6.31 -0.19 -22.27
CA GLY A 368 6.93 -1.00 -23.31
C GLY A 368 8.43 -0.73 -23.56
N LYS A 369 9.07 0.08 -22.71
CA LYS A 369 10.51 0.39 -22.76
C LYS A 369 11.15 0.03 -21.41
N ASN A 370 12.34 -0.57 -21.44
CA ASN A 370 13.08 -0.84 -20.21
C ASN A 370 13.88 0.39 -19.79
N ILE A 371 13.76 0.76 -18.53
CA ILE A 371 14.55 1.80 -17.86
C ILE A 371 15.41 1.15 -16.78
N LEU A 372 16.51 1.78 -16.41
CA LEU A 372 17.34 1.34 -15.28
C LEU A 372 16.94 2.14 -14.04
N GLU A 373 16.39 1.46 -13.04
CA GLU A 373 16.22 1.98 -11.69
C GLU A 373 17.48 1.69 -10.88
N ILE A 374 17.98 2.70 -10.15
CA ILE A 374 19.09 2.57 -9.21
C ILE A 374 18.65 3.18 -7.87
N ASP A 375 18.45 2.33 -6.87
CA ASP A 375 18.18 2.72 -5.49
C ASP A 375 19.49 2.76 -4.68
N CYS A 376 19.82 3.95 -4.18
CA CYS A 376 21.03 4.21 -3.43
C CYS A 376 20.69 4.43 -1.96
N ARG A 377 21.29 3.64 -1.07
CA ARG A 377 21.21 3.84 0.39
C ARG A 377 22.37 4.70 0.89
N LYS A 378 22.11 5.50 1.94
CA LYS A 378 23.15 6.29 2.59
C LYS A 378 24.28 5.38 3.10
N SER A 379 25.52 5.77 2.83
CA SER A 379 26.72 5.16 3.38
C SER A 379 27.09 5.79 4.73
N ASP A 380 27.55 4.95 5.67
CA ASP A 380 28.14 5.40 6.93
C ASP A 380 29.60 5.85 6.79
N LYS A 381 30.16 5.76 5.58
CA LYS A 381 31.52 6.21 5.24
C LYS A 381 31.48 7.15 4.04
N ALA A 382 32.44 8.06 3.99
CA ALA A 382 32.65 8.94 2.84
C ALA A 382 32.94 8.10 1.58
N VAL A 383 32.17 8.34 0.53
CA VAL A 383 32.29 7.68 -0.78
C VAL A 383 32.87 8.67 -1.79
N PHE A 384 33.89 8.25 -2.53
CA PHE A 384 34.54 9.06 -3.56
C PHE A 384 34.26 8.46 -4.94
N LEU A 385 34.11 9.33 -5.93
CA LEU A 385 34.12 8.98 -7.32
C LEU A 385 35.56 9.11 -7.84
N ASN A 386 36.05 8.11 -8.56
CA ASN A 386 37.40 8.09 -9.10
C ASN A 386 37.34 8.08 -10.63
N PRO A 387 37.21 9.22 -11.31
CA PRO A 387 37.16 9.27 -12.77
C PRO A 387 38.42 8.67 -13.40
N ASP A 388 39.57 8.94 -12.80
CA ASP A 388 40.89 8.49 -13.20
C ASP A 388 41.70 7.98 -12.00
N LYS A 389 42.84 7.32 -12.24
CA LYS A 389 43.66 6.72 -11.17
C LYS A 389 44.22 7.69 -10.14
N ASN A 390 44.28 8.99 -10.46
CA ASN A 390 44.93 10.01 -9.65
C ASN A 390 43.97 11.15 -9.24
N ASP A 391 42.67 11.03 -9.54
CA ASP A 391 41.68 12.03 -9.14
C ASP A 391 40.57 11.37 -8.34
N GLU A 392 40.26 11.98 -7.19
CA GLU A 392 39.15 11.57 -6.33
C GLU A 392 38.21 12.77 -6.19
N GLU A 393 36.94 12.53 -6.44
CA GLU A 393 35.90 13.54 -6.41
C GLU A 393 34.87 13.19 -5.35
N PHE A 394 34.54 14.16 -4.50
CA PHE A 394 33.52 13.99 -3.48
C PHE A 394 32.28 14.82 -3.84
N TYR A 395 31.13 14.15 -3.91
CA TYR A 395 29.87 14.77 -4.26
C TYR A 395 28.83 14.60 -3.17
N ILE A 396 27.98 15.61 -3.00
CA ILE A 396 26.79 15.57 -2.14
C ILE A 396 25.57 16.12 -2.88
N ARG A 397 24.37 15.69 -2.48
CA ARG A 397 23.11 16.31 -2.92
C ARG A 397 22.81 17.57 -2.10
N ILE A 398 22.59 18.68 -2.81
CA ILE A 398 22.01 19.91 -2.28
C ILE A 398 20.78 20.25 -3.13
N GLY A 399 19.59 20.07 -2.56
CA GLY A 399 18.35 20.14 -3.33
C GLY A 399 18.37 19.10 -4.48
N PRO A 400 17.93 19.45 -5.69
CA PRO A 400 17.95 18.55 -6.85
C PRO A 400 19.32 18.51 -7.55
N SER A 401 20.38 19.10 -6.99
CA SER A 401 21.69 19.21 -7.65
C SER A 401 22.78 18.46 -6.89
N SER A 402 23.71 17.90 -7.65
CA SER A 402 24.89 17.21 -7.13
C SER A 402 26.09 18.16 -7.17
N GLU A 403 26.61 18.52 -6.00
CA GLU A 403 27.66 19.52 -5.80
C GLU A 403 29.00 18.87 -5.42
N ARG A 404 30.10 19.31 -6.05
CA ARG A 404 31.46 18.84 -5.72
C ARG A 404 31.96 19.60 -4.51
N LEU A 405 32.41 18.89 -3.47
CA LEU A 405 33.12 19.49 -2.36
C LEU A 405 34.62 19.26 -2.51
N THR A 406 35.40 20.32 -2.25
CA THR A 406 36.87 20.30 -2.28
C THR A 406 37.43 21.09 -1.09
N GLY A 407 38.71 20.87 -0.78
CA GLY A 407 39.44 21.63 0.22
C GLY A 407 38.78 21.62 1.61
N SER A 408 38.66 22.79 2.22
CA SER A 408 38.12 22.94 3.59
C SER A 408 36.67 22.49 3.72
N LYS A 409 35.82 22.72 2.70
CA LYS A 409 34.39 22.33 2.73
C LYS A 409 34.21 20.82 2.82
N LEU A 410 35.06 20.07 2.11
CA LEU A 410 35.07 18.61 2.16
C LEU A 410 35.43 18.11 3.56
N ILE A 411 36.52 18.64 4.11
CA ILE A 411 37.02 18.26 5.45
C ILE A 411 35.96 18.54 6.52
N GLU A 412 35.34 19.72 6.47
CA GLU A 412 34.27 20.10 7.41
C GLU A 412 33.05 19.16 7.29
N TYR A 413 32.61 18.88 6.07
CA TYR A 413 31.47 17.99 5.84
C TYR A 413 31.74 16.58 6.37
N VAL A 414 32.90 16.01 6.03
CA VAL A 414 33.29 14.65 6.44
C VAL A 414 33.41 14.55 7.94
N ASN A 415 34.05 15.52 8.59
CA ASN A 415 34.19 15.54 10.05
C ASN A 415 32.83 15.60 10.75
N ARG A 416 31.92 16.46 10.27
CA ARG A 416 30.58 16.59 10.84
C ARG A 416 29.73 15.33 10.66
N GLN A 417 29.77 14.71 9.48
CA GLN A 417 28.86 13.61 9.14
C GLN A 417 29.35 12.24 9.62
N TYR A 418 30.67 11.98 9.58
CA TYR A 418 31.22 10.64 9.77
C TYR A 418 32.08 10.51 11.03
N ASN A 419 32.76 11.59 11.45
CA ASN A 419 33.65 11.54 12.61
C ASN A 419 32.99 12.00 13.93
N GLY A 420 31.88 12.74 13.86
CA GLY A 420 31.14 13.22 15.03
C GLY A 420 30.30 12.17 15.77
N LYS A 421 30.33 10.90 15.36
CA LYS A 421 29.61 9.78 16.00
C LYS A 421 30.49 8.90 16.91
N GLN A 422 31.70 9.35 17.27
CA GLN A 422 32.45 8.76 18.38
C GLN A 422 32.19 9.59 19.64
N GLY A 423 31.11 9.26 20.35
CA GLY A 423 30.72 9.81 21.64
C GLY A 423 29.89 8.80 22.39
#